data_AF-F3FE06-F1
#
_entry.id   AF-F3FE06-F1
#
_cell.length_a   1.000
_cell.length_b   1.000
_cell.length_c   1.000
_cell.angle_alpha   90.00
_cell.angle_beta   90.00
_cell.angle_gamma   90.00
#
_symmetry.space_group_name_H-M   'P 1'
#
loop_
_entity.id
_entity.type
_entity.pdbx_description
1 polymer ?
#
loop_
_entity_poly.entity_id
_entity_poly.type
_entity_poly.pdbx_seq_one_letter_code
_entity_poly.pdbx_strand_id
1 'polypeptide(L)'
;MKGRLQAMEYPADKDVVMNVDQAVDTVYARLVEKHSIPEKIRFRVEVSDEEVSELFLAVDFLIEYYKRRAVIPKRLALAFVDVYVGFNVSDDVYDERERCRYEDIGIALQQKAYDLFD
;
A
#
# COMPACT_ATOMS: atom_id res chain seq x y z
N MET A 1 3.92 26.09 -47.00
CA MET A 1 4.40 25.41 -45.78
C MET A 1 3.31 25.47 -44.72
N LYS A 2 2.60 24.37 -44.49
CA LYS A 2 1.71 24.19 -43.33
C LYS A 2 2.11 22.86 -42.72
N GLY A 3 2.75 22.91 -41.55
CA GLY A 3 3.19 21.73 -40.82
C GLY A 3 1.97 20.91 -40.41
N ARG A 4 1.98 19.61 -40.75
CA ARG A 4 1.06 18.62 -40.20
C ARG A 4 1.37 18.47 -38.71
N LEU A 5 0.43 18.90 -37.87
CA LEU A 5 0.32 18.37 -36.53
C LEU A 5 -0.14 16.92 -36.69
N GLN A 6 0.77 15.98 -36.44
CA GLN A 6 0.41 14.59 -36.23
C GLN A 6 -0.42 14.56 -34.95
N ALA A 7 -1.72 14.28 -35.07
CA ALA A 7 -2.53 13.91 -33.92
C ALA A 7 -1.90 12.64 -33.34
N MET A 8 -1.28 12.78 -32.18
CA MET A 8 -0.86 11.66 -31.38
C MET A 8 -2.14 11.09 -30.79
N GLU A 9 -2.73 10.11 -31.48
CA GLU A 9 -3.79 9.28 -30.93
C GLU A 9 -3.24 8.63 -29.67
N TYR A 10 -3.60 9.20 -28.52
CA TYR A 10 -3.44 8.54 -27.24
C TYR A 10 -4.39 7.33 -27.25
N PRO A 11 -3.88 6.09 -27.11
CA PRO A 11 -4.76 4.94 -27.01
C PRO A 11 -5.65 5.11 -25.78
N ALA A 12 -6.95 5.12 -26.04
CA ALA A 12 -8.01 5.21 -25.05
C ALA A 12 -8.10 3.89 -24.28
N ASP A 13 -7.15 3.62 -23.37
CA ASP A 13 -7.32 2.56 -22.36
C ASP A 13 -6.27 2.64 -21.23
N LYS A 14 -6.28 3.66 -20.36
CA LYS A 14 -5.57 3.66 -19.05
C LYS A 14 -6.23 4.55 -18.00
N ASP A 15 -7.56 4.52 -17.90
CA ASP A 15 -8.17 4.73 -16.58
C ASP A 15 -8.15 3.36 -15.89
N VAL A 16 -7.02 3.00 -15.27
CA VAL A 16 -6.98 1.82 -14.39
C VAL A 16 -7.79 2.18 -13.14
N VAL A 17 -9.10 2.03 -13.24
CA VAL A 17 -9.99 2.05 -12.10
C VAL A 17 -9.65 0.80 -11.30
N MET A 18 -8.83 0.96 -10.26
CA MET A 18 -8.55 -0.11 -9.29
C MET A 18 -9.88 -0.69 -8.81
N ASN A 19 -10.04 -2.02 -8.92
CA ASN A 19 -11.21 -2.69 -8.36
C ASN A 19 -10.91 -3.26 -6.97
N VAL A 20 -11.95 -3.70 -6.27
CA VAL A 20 -11.86 -4.14 -4.87
C VAL A 20 -10.98 -5.36 -4.70
N ASP A 21 -11.09 -6.34 -5.60
CA ASP A 21 -10.30 -7.57 -5.53
C ASP A 21 -8.82 -7.24 -5.75
N GLN A 22 -8.52 -6.38 -6.74
CA GLN A 22 -7.17 -5.86 -6.98
C GLN A 22 -6.59 -5.09 -5.79
N ALA A 23 -7.41 -4.28 -5.12
CA ALA A 23 -6.98 -3.54 -3.94
C ALA A 23 -6.71 -4.48 -2.76
N VAL A 24 -7.58 -5.47 -2.52
CA VAL A 24 -7.37 -6.49 -1.49
C VAL A 24 -6.12 -7.31 -1.78
N ASP A 25 -5.92 -7.72 -3.04
CA ASP A 25 -4.73 -8.46 -3.46
C ASP A 25 -3.46 -7.63 -3.29
N THR A 26 -3.49 -6.34 -3.63
CA THR A 26 -2.38 -5.42 -3.40
C THR A 26 -2.03 -5.32 -1.92
N VAL A 27 -3.02 -5.08 -1.04
CA VAL A 27 -2.78 -5.01 0.40
C VAL A 27 -2.18 -6.32 0.93
N TYR A 28 -2.73 -7.46 0.51
CA TYR A 28 -2.26 -8.75 0.98
C TYR A 28 -0.84 -9.07 0.49
N ALA A 29 -0.52 -8.79 -0.77
CA ALA A 29 0.81 -8.94 -1.34
C ALA A 29 1.85 -8.06 -0.62
N ARG A 30 1.47 -6.81 -0.30
CA ARG A 30 2.38 -5.83 0.32
C ARG A 30 2.56 -6.00 1.83
N LEU A 31 1.61 -6.62 2.53
CA LEU A 31 1.67 -6.77 4.00
C LEU A 31 1.88 -8.21 4.51
N VAL A 32 1.47 -9.23 3.75
CA VAL A 32 1.37 -10.61 4.27
C VAL A 32 2.17 -11.63 3.47
N GLU A 33 2.17 -11.52 2.14
CA GLU A 33 2.82 -12.54 1.30
C GLU A 33 4.35 -12.51 1.37
N LYS A 34 4.97 -13.43 0.62
CA LYS A 34 6.41 -13.40 0.40
C LYS A 34 6.81 -12.14 -0.36
N HIS A 35 7.96 -11.59 -0.03
CA HIS A 35 8.49 -10.30 -0.48
C HIS A 35 7.62 -9.09 -0.10
N SER A 36 6.74 -9.25 0.90
CA SER A 36 5.99 -8.15 1.50
C SER A 36 6.93 -7.15 2.16
N ILE A 37 6.43 -5.94 2.39
CA ILE A 37 7.20 -4.85 2.99
C ILE A 37 7.75 -5.24 4.38
N PRO A 38 6.95 -5.82 5.32
CA PRO A 38 7.49 -6.28 6.60
C PRO A 38 8.58 -7.36 6.45
N GLU A 39 8.42 -8.28 5.48
CA GLU A 39 9.44 -9.29 5.22
C GLU A 39 10.72 -8.66 4.67
N LYS A 40 10.62 -7.70 3.73
CA LYS A 40 11.76 -6.97 3.19
C LYS A 40 12.51 -6.22 4.28
N ILE A 41 11.81 -5.53 5.17
CA ILE A 41 12.40 -4.88 6.34
C ILE A 41 13.15 -5.95 7.18
N ARG A 42 12.50 -7.07 7.49
CA ARG A 42 13.16 -8.13 8.28
C ARG A 42 14.43 -8.70 7.64
N PHE A 43 14.45 -8.85 6.33
CA PHE A 43 15.58 -9.37 5.57
C PHE A 43 16.52 -8.30 5.01
N ARG A 44 16.31 -7.03 5.38
CA ARG A 44 17.16 -5.90 4.96
C ARG A 44 17.22 -5.74 3.45
N VAL A 45 16.09 -5.99 2.81
CA VAL A 45 15.85 -5.72 1.38
C VAL A 45 15.24 -4.33 1.27
N GLU A 46 15.66 -3.57 0.26
CA GLU A 46 15.14 -2.24 -0.01
C GLU A 46 13.61 -2.26 -0.21
N VAL A 47 12.93 -1.35 0.47
CA VAL A 47 11.50 -1.06 0.33
C VAL A 47 11.37 0.22 -0.49
N SER A 48 10.88 0.12 -1.73
CA SER A 48 10.78 1.28 -2.61
C SER A 48 9.59 2.17 -2.27
N ASP A 49 9.66 3.46 -2.64
CA ASP A 49 8.57 4.40 -2.41
C ASP A 49 7.33 4.06 -3.25
N GLU A 50 7.51 3.42 -4.41
CA GLU A 50 6.42 2.92 -5.25
C GLU A 50 5.63 1.82 -4.53
N GLU A 51 6.30 0.89 -3.86
CA GLU A 51 5.63 -0.19 -3.13
C GLU A 51 4.78 0.34 -1.97
N VAL A 52 5.28 1.35 -1.26
CA VAL A 52 4.56 2.02 -0.18
C VAL A 52 3.38 2.82 -0.74
N SER A 53 3.60 3.52 -1.86
CA SER A 53 2.56 4.31 -2.54
C SER A 53 1.42 3.43 -3.06
N GLU A 54 1.74 2.30 -3.70
CA GLU A 54 0.76 1.32 -4.18
C GLU A 54 -0.07 0.74 -3.03
N LEU A 55 0.58 0.40 -1.91
CA LEU A 55 -0.11 -0.05 -0.71
C LEU A 55 -1.07 1.03 -0.20
N PHE A 56 -0.62 2.27 -0.03
CA PHE A 56 -1.45 3.33 0.52
C PHE A 56 -2.65 3.65 -0.38
N LEU A 57 -2.45 3.69 -1.69
CA LEU A 57 -3.55 3.87 -2.66
C LEU A 57 -4.58 2.75 -2.57
N ALA A 58 -4.14 1.51 -2.42
CA ALA A 58 -5.05 0.37 -2.27
C ALA A 58 -5.84 0.45 -0.96
N VAL A 59 -5.18 0.81 0.15
CA VAL A 59 -5.85 0.97 1.45
C VAL A 59 -6.86 2.12 1.43
N ASP A 60 -6.50 3.27 0.86
CA ASP A 60 -7.41 4.43 0.76
C ASP A 60 -8.64 4.11 -0.09
N PHE A 61 -8.45 3.39 -1.19
CA PHE A 61 -9.55 2.87 -1.99
C PHE A 61 -10.48 1.96 -1.16
N LEU A 62 -9.91 1.05 -0.37
CA LEU A 62 -10.67 0.10 0.45
C LEU A 62 -11.42 0.79 1.59
N ILE A 63 -10.83 1.80 2.23
CA ILE A 63 -11.49 2.62 3.25
C ILE A 63 -12.76 3.22 2.67
N GLU A 64 -12.66 3.93 1.54
CA GLU A 64 -13.83 4.56 0.92
C GLU A 64 -14.85 3.53 0.40
N TYR A 65 -14.39 2.38 -0.10
CA TYR A 65 -15.28 1.31 -0.54
C TYR A 65 -16.08 0.68 0.62
N TYR A 66 -15.45 0.49 1.79
CA TYR A 66 -16.04 -0.21 2.94
C TYR A 66 -16.69 0.70 3.99
N LYS A 67 -16.47 2.02 3.97
CA LYS A 67 -17.00 3.04 4.91
C LYS A 67 -18.49 2.96 5.27
N ARG A 68 -19.31 2.29 4.46
CA ARG A 68 -20.76 2.10 4.68
C ARG A 68 -21.23 0.67 4.46
N ARG A 69 -20.30 -0.29 4.48
CA ARG A 69 -20.57 -1.71 4.25
C ARG A 69 -20.39 -2.46 5.55
N ALA A 70 -21.34 -3.34 5.86
CA ALA A 70 -21.35 -4.07 7.13
C ALA A 70 -20.31 -5.20 7.22
N VAL A 71 -19.67 -5.57 6.10
CA VAL A 71 -18.80 -6.75 6.05
C VAL A 71 -17.52 -6.42 5.32
N ILE A 72 -16.41 -6.58 6.03
CA ILE A 72 -15.06 -6.50 5.49
C ILE A 72 -14.52 -7.93 5.33
N PRO A 73 -13.85 -8.27 4.21
CA PRO A 73 -13.27 -9.59 4.02
C PRO A 73 -12.28 -9.96 5.13
N LYS A 74 -12.39 -11.18 5.65
CA LYS A 74 -11.47 -11.69 6.70
C LYS A 74 -9.99 -11.62 6.29
N ARG A 75 -9.70 -11.81 5.00
CA ARG A 75 -8.34 -11.72 4.46
C ARG A 75 -7.76 -10.30 4.60
N LEU A 76 -8.60 -9.28 4.44
CA LEU A 76 -8.20 -7.89 4.63
C LEU A 76 -7.99 -7.58 6.10
N ALA A 77 -8.90 -8.04 6.98
CA ALA A 77 -8.73 -7.92 8.43
C ALA A 77 -7.41 -8.55 8.92
N LEU A 78 -7.08 -9.74 8.42
CA LEU A 78 -5.83 -10.43 8.75
C LEU A 78 -4.58 -9.61 8.38
N ALA A 79 -4.61 -8.88 7.27
CA ALA A 79 -3.45 -8.10 6.81
C ALA A 79 -3.10 -6.92 7.72
N PHE A 80 -4.06 -6.47 8.55
CA PHE A 80 -3.87 -5.35 9.48
C PHE A 80 -3.64 -5.77 10.94
N VAL A 81 -3.65 -7.08 11.24
CA VAL A 81 -3.37 -7.58 12.60
C VAL A 81 -1.93 -7.22 12.98
N ASP A 82 -1.77 -6.49 14.07
CA ASP A 82 -0.48 -6.02 14.60
C ASP A 82 0.41 -5.34 13.54
N VAL A 83 -0.21 -4.64 12.58
CA VAL A 83 0.49 -4.07 11.40
C VAL A 83 1.71 -3.25 11.76
N TYR A 84 1.64 -2.46 12.85
CA TYR A 84 2.75 -1.63 13.32
C TYR A 84 4.01 -2.43 13.66
N VAL A 85 3.87 -3.65 14.19
CA VAL A 85 5.02 -4.48 14.60
C VAL A 85 5.93 -4.83 13.41
N GLY A 86 5.37 -4.93 12.21
CA GLY A 86 6.14 -5.17 10.98
C GLY A 86 7.04 -4.01 10.56
N PHE A 87 6.84 -2.82 11.14
CA PHE A 87 7.52 -1.58 10.78
C PHE A 87 8.32 -0.97 11.93
N ASN A 88 8.12 -1.44 13.17
CA ASN A 88 8.92 -1.02 14.31
C ASN A 88 10.28 -1.73 14.32
N VAL A 89 11.31 -1.01 13.84
CA VAL A 89 12.68 -1.48 13.80
C VAL A 89 13.53 -0.83 14.89
N SER A 90 13.92 -1.61 15.89
CA SER A 90 14.80 -1.16 16.99
C SER A 90 16.27 -1.54 16.80
N ASP A 91 16.63 -2.11 15.64
CA ASP A 91 17.96 -2.68 15.40
C ASP A 91 18.97 -1.57 15.03
N ASP A 92 20.21 -1.67 15.52
CA ASP A 92 21.30 -0.72 15.26
C ASP A 92 21.75 -0.71 13.78
N VAL A 93 21.15 -1.58 12.96
CA VAL A 93 21.48 -1.83 11.56
C VAL A 93 20.87 -0.79 10.63
N TYR A 94 19.71 -0.24 10.99
CA TYR A 94 19.09 0.85 10.24
C TYR A 94 19.65 2.19 10.71
N ASP A 95 19.83 3.12 9.80
CA ASP A 95 20.11 4.49 10.21
C ASP A 95 18.86 5.18 10.78
N GLU A 96 19.04 6.34 11.39
CA GLU A 96 17.92 7.09 11.99
C GLU A 96 16.85 7.45 10.96
N ARG A 97 17.25 7.79 9.73
CA ARG A 97 16.32 8.17 8.67
C ARG A 97 15.48 6.99 8.23
N GLU A 98 16.07 5.81 8.07
CA GLU A 98 15.37 4.59 7.72
C GLU A 98 14.42 4.15 8.84
N ARG A 99 14.86 4.20 10.11
CA ARG A 99 14.00 3.90 11.25
C ARG A 99 12.78 4.82 11.32
N CYS A 100 12.99 6.13 11.21
CA CYS A 100 11.89 7.10 11.18
C CYS A 100 10.96 6.84 10.00
N ARG A 101 11.50 6.55 8.81
CA ARG A 101 10.67 6.22 7.63
C ARG A 101 9.78 5.00 7.87
N TYR A 102 10.31 3.91 8.41
CA TYR A 102 9.49 2.72 8.66
C TYR A 102 8.47 2.96 9.77
N GLU A 103 8.86 3.65 10.84
CA GLU A 103 7.94 4.03 11.91
C GLU A 103 6.78 4.89 11.39
N ASP A 104 7.06 5.90 10.55
CA ASP A 104 6.04 6.74 9.91
C ASP A 104 5.06 5.92 9.06
N ILE A 105 5.57 4.94 8.30
CA ILE A 105 4.73 4.02 7.51
C ILE A 105 3.85 3.17 8.44
N GLY A 106 4.42 2.63 9.52
CA GLY A 106 3.70 1.81 10.49
C GLY A 106 2.56 2.59 11.17
N ILE A 107 2.83 3.82 11.61
CA ILE A 107 1.84 4.72 12.21
C ILE A 107 0.72 5.05 11.21
N ALA A 108 1.09 5.38 9.96
CA ALA A 108 0.11 5.68 8.92
C ALA A 108 -0.79 4.48 8.61
N LEU A 109 -0.24 3.27 8.54
CA LEU A 109 -1.02 2.04 8.35
C LEU A 109 -1.93 1.73 9.52
N GLN A 110 -1.49 1.99 10.75
CA GLN A 110 -2.33 1.82 11.93
C GLN A 110 -3.51 2.80 11.92
N GLN A 111 -3.29 4.07 11.56
CA GLN A 111 -4.38 5.03 11.40
C GLN A 111 -5.37 4.61 10.31
N LYS A 112 -4.87 4.18 9.15
CA LYS A 112 -5.70 3.67 8.06
C LYS A 112 -6.49 2.42 8.45
N ALA A 113 -5.94 1.57 9.32
CA ALA A 113 -6.66 0.42 9.87
C ALA A 113 -7.85 0.89 10.72
N TYR A 114 -7.68 1.89 11.59
CA TYR A 114 -8.81 2.47 12.33
C TYR A 114 -9.88 2.99 11.37
N ASP A 115 -9.49 3.78 10.37
CA ASP A 115 -10.44 4.33 9.39
C ASP A 115 -11.17 3.24 8.56
N LEU A 116 -10.55 2.07 8.39
CA LEU A 116 -11.12 0.95 7.65
C LEU A 116 -12.09 0.11 8.51
N PHE A 117 -11.83 -0.02 9.81
CA PHE A 117 -12.54 -0.95 10.69
C PHE A 117 -13.48 -0.28 11.72
N ASP A 118 -13.46 1.05 11.87
CA ASP A 118 -14.46 1.83 12.63
C ASP A 118 -15.79 1.96 11.88
#